data_AF-A0A4Z2B386-F1
#
_entry.id   AF-A0A4Z2B386-F1
#
_cell.length_a   1.000
_cell.length_b   1.000
_cell.length_c   1.000
_cell.angle_alpha   90.00
_cell.angle_beta   90.00
_cell.angle_gamma   90.00
#
_symmetry.space_group_name_H-M   'P 1'
#
loop_
_entity.id
_entity.type
_entity.pdbx_description
1 polymer ?
#
loop_
_entity_poly.entity_id
_entity_poly.type
_entity_poly.pdbx_seq_one_letter_code
_entity_poly.pdbx_strand_id
1 'polypeptide(L)'
;MVDSPGAMNKVSTVAEIKPLDQYDFSRAKICASVRWLLSKSYGSAENVPVEMREPLYKDQYDQEHLKPSINKLLVSPEIYCQAHVLLAQVHGVSASPSQASPADAEALLQLLEKKGLAPKVQDADVTQEDLRCVPIRMKAHLAMIDALMTLAAKEIVDQVKMAAEAEQIGAGAPWENALLFWVNRLNQKLRELTEEEEEPPRPQTCSDCCVTFLVWRFP
;
A
#
# COMPACT_ATOMS: atom_id res chain seq x y z
N MET A 1 43.94 -18.41 26.32
CA MET A 1 43.59 -17.69 25.08
C MET A 1 42.09 -17.55 25.06
N VAL A 2 41.62 -16.32 24.97
CA VAL A 2 40.21 -15.92 25.01
C VAL A 2 39.59 -16.30 23.67
N ASP A 3 38.49 -17.07 23.68
CA ASP A 3 37.62 -17.20 22.51
C ASP A 3 36.42 -16.28 22.72
N SER A 4 36.29 -15.29 21.85
CA SER A 4 35.27 -14.24 21.92
C SER A 4 33.90 -14.78 21.53
N PRO A 5 32.81 -14.40 22.23
CA PRO A 5 31.46 -14.73 21.77
C PRO A 5 31.16 -13.97 20.48
N GLY A 6 30.65 -14.70 19.49
CA GLY A 6 30.37 -14.24 18.14
C GLY A 6 29.59 -12.93 18.09
N ALA A 7 30.04 -12.06 17.18
CA ALA A 7 29.35 -10.83 16.82
C ALA A 7 27.90 -11.15 16.42
N MET A 8 26.95 -10.74 17.27
CA MET A 8 25.55 -10.65 16.89
C MET A 8 25.45 -9.70 15.70
N ASN A 9 25.18 -10.23 14.51
CA ASN A 9 24.75 -9.46 13.36
C ASN A 9 23.46 -8.74 13.76
N LYS A 10 23.58 -7.47 14.14
CA LYS A 10 22.45 -6.56 14.29
C LYS A 10 21.91 -6.34 12.88
N VAL A 11 20.87 -7.08 12.52
CA VAL A 11 20.07 -6.78 11.33
C VAL A 11 19.53 -5.37 11.57
N SER A 12 20.08 -4.40 10.84
CA SER A 12 19.60 -3.03 10.88
C SER A 12 18.13 -3.06 10.48
N THR A 13 17.24 -2.74 11.42
CA THR A 13 15.79 -2.67 11.19
C THR A 13 15.39 -1.49 10.31
N VAL A 14 16.36 -0.67 9.92
CA VAL A 14 16.17 0.46 9.02
C VAL A 14 16.23 -0.05 7.59
N ALA A 15 15.09 0.03 6.90
CA ALA A 15 15.03 -0.22 5.47
C ALA A 15 16.02 0.70 4.75
N GLU A 16 16.91 0.12 3.95
CA GLU A 16 17.87 0.88 3.16
C GLU A 16 17.12 1.62 2.04
N ILE A 17 16.99 2.95 2.19
CA ILE A 17 16.35 3.81 1.19
C ILE A 17 17.38 4.12 0.12
N LYS A 18 17.17 3.61 -1.10
CA LYS A 18 18.01 3.97 -2.23
C LYS A 18 17.84 5.46 -2.57
N PRO A 19 18.93 6.19 -2.83
CA PRO A 19 18.86 7.53 -3.38
C PRO A 19 18.02 7.58 -4.67
N LEU A 20 17.29 8.68 -4.89
CA LEU A 20 16.38 8.84 -6.03
C LEU A 20 17.11 8.75 -7.39
N ASP A 21 18.36 9.19 -7.46
CA ASP A 21 19.23 9.11 -8.64
C ASP A 21 19.60 7.67 -9.04
N GLN A 22 19.48 6.72 -8.11
CA GLN A 22 19.76 5.30 -8.31
C GLN A 22 18.49 4.45 -8.36
N TYR A 23 17.31 5.10 -8.28
CA TYR A 23 16.02 4.42 -8.26
C TYR A 23 15.49 4.21 -9.68
N ASP A 24 15.46 2.95 -10.11
CA ASP A 24 14.77 2.58 -11.34
C ASP A 24 13.25 2.49 -11.09
N PHE A 25 12.56 3.58 -11.41
CA PHE A 25 11.12 3.69 -11.27
C PHE A 25 10.37 2.66 -12.11
N SER A 26 10.81 2.42 -13.35
CA SER A 26 10.14 1.49 -14.26
C SER A 26 10.20 0.07 -13.71
N ARG A 27 11.39 -0.36 -13.31
CA ARG A 27 11.63 -1.65 -12.67
C ARG A 27 10.80 -1.82 -11.40
N ALA A 28 10.84 -0.82 -10.52
CA ALA A 28 10.12 -0.88 -9.26
C ALA A 28 8.60 -0.95 -9.46
N LYS A 29 8.06 -0.18 -10.41
CA LYS A 29 6.64 -0.21 -10.80
C LYS A 29 6.23 -1.60 -11.29
N ILE A 30 6.98 -2.19 -12.23
CA ILE A 30 6.72 -3.54 -12.73
C ILE A 30 6.72 -4.56 -11.59
N CYS A 31 7.78 -4.55 -10.79
CA CYS A 31 7.93 -5.45 -9.66
C CYS A 31 6.79 -5.33 -8.64
N ALA A 32 6.44 -4.12 -8.22
CA ALA A 32 5.39 -3.88 -7.24
C ALA A 32 4.01 -4.27 -7.78
N SER A 33 3.67 -3.84 -8.99
CA SER A 33 2.39 -4.15 -9.64
C SER A 33 2.21 -5.66 -9.83
N VAL A 34 3.22 -6.36 -10.34
CA VAL A 34 3.14 -7.82 -10.53
C VAL A 34 3.05 -8.57 -9.20
N ARG A 35 3.87 -8.21 -8.20
CA ARG A 35 3.79 -8.87 -6.87
C ARG A 35 2.45 -8.65 -6.20
N TRP A 36 1.89 -7.45 -6.31
CA TRP A 36 0.57 -7.17 -5.77
C TRP A 36 -0.50 -8.02 -6.47
N LEU A 37 -0.49 -8.06 -7.81
CA LEU A 37 -1.44 -8.86 -8.58
C LEU A 37 -1.37 -10.33 -8.18
N LEU A 38 -0.16 -10.91 -8.12
CA LEU A 38 0.06 -12.28 -7.68
C LEU A 38 -0.45 -12.49 -6.25
N SER A 39 -0.13 -11.59 -5.32
CA SER A 39 -0.63 -11.70 -3.95
C SER A 39 -2.16 -11.70 -3.89
N LYS A 40 -2.85 -10.97 -4.76
CA LYS A 40 -4.32 -10.93 -4.78
C LYS A 40 -4.91 -12.15 -5.48
N SER A 41 -4.32 -12.60 -6.59
CA SER A 41 -4.79 -13.79 -7.29
C SER A 41 -4.56 -15.08 -6.50
N TYR A 42 -3.53 -15.16 -5.67
CA TYR A 42 -3.26 -16.30 -4.78
C TYR A 42 -3.88 -16.13 -3.38
N GLY A 43 -4.64 -15.05 -3.14
CA GLY A 43 -5.31 -14.75 -1.87
C GLY A 43 -4.39 -14.13 -0.79
N SER A 44 -3.09 -14.46 -0.80
CA SER A 44 -2.09 -13.80 0.05
C SER A 44 -0.70 -13.89 -0.58
N ALA A 45 0.24 -13.08 -0.07
CA ALA A 45 1.64 -13.12 -0.51
C ALA A 45 2.34 -14.44 -0.15
N GLU A 46 1.90 -15.11 0.92
CA GLU A 46 2.46 -16.38 1.39
C GLU A 46 2.15 -17.54 0.42
N ASN A 47 0.97 -17.47 -0.21
CA ASN A 47 0.49 -18.47 -1.17
C ASN A 47 1.13 -18.35 -2.55
N VAL A 48 1.86 -17.28 -2.84
CA VAL A 48 2.55 -17.10 -4.13
C VAL A 48 3.75 -18.06 -4.21
N PRO A 49 3.87 -18.87 -5.29
CA PRO A 49 5.02 -19.76 -5.50
C PRO A 49 6.34 -19.00 -5.39
N VAL A 50 7.33 -19.57 -4.71
CA VAL A 50 8.60 -18.89 -4.39
C VAL A 50 9.33 -18.42 -5.65
N GLU A 51 9.20 -19.19 -6.73
CA GLU A 51 9.79 -18.93 -8.04
C GLU A 51 9.20 -17.68 -8.70
N MET A 52 7.97 -17.30 -8.35
CA MET A 52 7.25 -16.15 -8.91
C MET A 52 7.30 -14.91 -8.01
N ARG A 53 7.74 -15.03 -6.75
CA ARG A 53 7.83 -13.89 -5.80
C ARG A 53 8.78 -12.79 -6.27
N GLU A 54 9.83 -13.16 -7.00
CA GLU A 54 10.70 -12.22 -7.70
C GLU A 54 10.29 -12.17 -9.19
N PRO A 55 9.68 -11.09 -9.68
CA PRO A 55 9.14 -11.07 -11.04
C PRO A 55 10.17 -11.09 -12.16
N LEU A 56 11.34 -10.50 -11.89
CA LEU A 56 12.39 -10.31 -12.88
C LEU A 56 13.51 -11.33 -12.69
N TYR A 57 14.21 -11.65 -13.75
CA TYR A 57 15.47 -12.37 -13.70
C TYR A 57 16.48 -11.65 -14.59
N LYS A 58 17.76 -11.85 -14.30
CA LYS A 58 18.86 -11.35 -15.12
C LYS A 58 19.35 -12.46 -16.03
N ASP A 59 19.53 -12.15 -17.30
CA ASP A 59 20.15 -13.08 -18.24
C ASP A 59 21.69 -13.06 -18.13
N GLN A 60 22.35 -13.79 -19.04
CA GLN A 60 23.81 -13.85 -19.09
C GLN A 60 24.50 -12.52 -19.44
N TYR A 61 23.73 -11.52 -19.88
CA TYR A 61 24.21 -10.17 -20.23
C TYR A 61 23.79 -9.12 -19.18
N ASP A 62 23.35 -9.57 -18.00
CA ASP A 62 22.83 -8.73 -16.92
C ASP A 62 21.58 -7.92 -17.29
N GLN A 63 20.89 -8.27 -18.39
CA GLN A 63 19.63 -7.63 -18.77
C GLN A 63 18.48 -8.22 -17.95
N GLU A 64 17.64 -7.34 -17.41
CA GLU A 64 16.46 -7.75 -16.65
C GLU A 64 15.31 -8.10 -17.58
N HIS A 65 14.74 -9.28 -17.37
CA HIS A 65 13.61 -9.81 -18.11
C HIS A 65 12.52 -10.28 -17.16
N LEU A 66 11.27 -10.21 -17.59
CA LEU A 66 10.17 -10.83 -16.87
C LEU A 66 10.30 -12.35 -16.94
N LYS A 67 10.20 -13.05 -15.80
CA LYS A 67 10.25 -14.51 -15.77
C LYS A 67 9.23 -15.13 -16.73
N PRO A 68 9.59 -16.18 -17.50
CA PRO A 68 8.68 -16.76 -18.49
C PRO A 68 7.35 -17.23 -17.91
N SER A 69 7.34 -17.76 -16.69
CA SER A 69 6.12 -18.21 -16.00
C SER A 69 5.16 -17.05 -15.71
N ILE A 70 5.70 -15.89 -15.37
CA ILE A 70 4.91 -14.69 -15.09
C ILE A 70 4.45 -14.05 -16.40
N ASN A 71 5.30 -14.02 -17.41
CA ASN A 71 4.92 -13.54 -18.74
C ASN A 71 3.71 -14.32 -19.28
N LYS A 72 3.77 -15.66 -19.24
CA LYS A 72 2.64 -16.52 -19.62
C LYS A 72 1.38 -16.24 -18.80
N LEU A 73 1.52 -15.99 -17.50
CA LEU A 73 0.39 -15.70 -16.63
C LEU A 73 -0.26 -14.35 -16.93
N LEU A 74 0.54 -13.30 -17.16
CA LEU A 74 0.01 -11.96 -17.45
C LEU A 74 -0.73 -11.90 -18.78
N VAL A 75 -0.25 -12.63 -19.80
CA VAL A 75 -0.91 -12.75 -21.11
C VAL A 75 -2.24 -13.54 -21.04
N SER A 76 -2.47 -14.26 -19.94
CA SER A 76 -3.73 -14.93 -19.60
C SER A 76 -4.63 -13.96 -18.82
N PRO A 77 -5.65 -13.33 -19.44
CA PRO A 77 -6.43 -12.29 -18.78
C PRO A 77 -7.21 -12.76 -17.54
N GLU A 78 -7.34 -14.08 -17.38
CA GLU A 78 -8.01 -14.75 -16.28
C GLU A 78 -7.39 -14.38 -14.92
N ILE A 79 -6.10 -14.04 -14.89
CA ILE A 79 -5.41 -13.63 -13.64
C ILE A 79 -6.01 -12.34 -13.06
N TYR A 80 -6.46 -11.42 -13.91
CA TYR A 80 -7.09 -10.16 -13.49
C TYR A 80 -8.48 -10.41 -12.92
N CYS A 81 -9.26 -11.26 -13.59
CA CYS A 81 -10.58 -11.66 -13.11
C CYS A 81 -10.47 -12.37 -11.75
N GLN A 82 -9.56 -13.33 -11.62
CA GLN A 82 -9.31 -14.04 -10.37
C GLN A 82 -8.89 -13.10 -9.23
N ALA A 83 -7.99 -12.16 -9.49
CA ALA A 83 -7.60 -11.17 -8.50
C ALA A 83 -8.80 -10.33 -8.03
N HIS A 84 -9.65 -9.88 -8.96
CA HIS A 84 -10.86 -9.12 -8.61
C HIS A 84 -11.86 -9.95 -7.79
N VAL A 85 -12.12 -11.21 -8.18
CA VAL A 85 -13.01 -12.11 -7.44
C VAL A 85 -12.57 -12.25 -5.98
N LEU A 86 -11.27 -12.50 -5.75
CA LEU A 86 -10.73 -12.68 -4.40
C LEU A 86 -10.73 -11.37 -3.61
N LEU A 87 -10.47 -10.24 -4.26
CA LEU A 87 -10.60 -8.92 -3.62
C LEU A 87 -12.03 -8.68 -3.13
N ALA A 88 -13.04 -8.97 -3.94
CA ALA A 88 -14.44 -8.81 -3.57
C ALA A 88 -14.84 -9.70 -2.38
N GLN A 89 -14.32 -10.93 -2.31
CA GLN A 89 -14.57 -11.87 -1.21
C GLN A 89 -13.96 -11.39 0.12
N VAL A 90 -12.71 -10.89 0.09
CA VAL A 90 -12.00 -10.44 1.30
C VAL A 90 -12.66 -9.20 1.92
N HIS A 91 -13.19 -8.29 1.10
CA HIS A 91 -13.83 -7.07 1.59
C HIS A 91 -15.26 -7.27 2.10
N GLY A 92 -15.74 -8.52 2.23
CA GLY A 92 -17.06 -8.80 2.81
C GLY A 92 -18.22 -8.23 2.01
N VAL A 93 -18.02 -7.95 0.72
CA VAL A 93 -19.10 -7.60 -0.19
C VAL A 93 -19.93 -8.87 -0.37
N SER A 94 -20.92 -9.06 0.52
CA SER A 94 -22.07 -9.92 0.24
C SER A 94 -22.51 -9.54 -1.15
N ALA A 95 -22.43 -10.49 -2.09
CA ALA A 95 -22.79 -10.28 -3.47
C ALA A 95 -24.21 -9.70 -3.49
N SER A 96 -24.30 -8.37 -3.63
CA SER A 96 -25.53 -7.78 -4.10
C SER A 96 -25.80 -8.50 -5.42
N PRO A 97 -27.02 -9.01 -5.67
CA PRO A 97 -27.32 -9.82 -6.85
C PRO A 97 -27.12 -9.08 -8.20
N SER A 98 -26.68 -7.82 -8.13
CA SER A 98 -26.30 -6.94 -9.25
C SER A 98 -24.79 -6.80 -9.49
N GLN A 99 -23.92 -7.34 -8.62
CA GLN A 99 -22.47 -7.43 -8.84
C GLN A 99 -22.08 -8.86 -9.23
N ALA A 100 -22.42 -9.23 -10.46
CA ALA A 100 -21.90 -10.48 -11.03
C ALA A 100 -20.38 -10.35 -11.16
N SER A 101 -19.65 -11.29 -10.55
CA SER A 101 -18.22 -11.43 -10.80
C SER A 101 -17.99 -11.53 -12.31
N PRO A 102 -17.11 -10.71 -12.90
CA PRO A 102 -16.88 -10.73 -14.34
C PRO A 102 -16.41 -12.12 -14.76
N ALA A 103 -17.13 -12.71 -15.72
CA ALA A 103 -16.87 -14.05 -16.22
C ALA A 103 -15.62 -14.12 -17.11
N ASP A 104 -15.26 -12.99 -17.73
CA ASP A 104 -14.11 -12.84 -18.60
C ASP A 104 -13.50 -11.42 -18.45
N ALA A 105 -12.38 -11.19 -19.14
CA ALA A 105 -11.67 -9.92 -19.07
C ALA A 105 -12.47 -8.75 -19.66
N GLU A 106 -13.32 -9.01 -20.65
CA GLU A 106 -14.16 -7.98 -21.27
C GLU A 106 -15.20 -7.45 -20.27
N ALA A 107 -15.86 -8.36 -19.56
CA ALA A 107 -16.77 -8.01 -18.47
C ALA A 107 -16.05 -7.23 -17.36
N LEU A 108 -14.79 -7.56 -17.07
CA LEU A 108 -13.99 -6.84 -16.07
C LEU A 108 -13.63 -5.42 -16.55
N LEU A 109 -13.25 -5.24 -17.81
CA LEU A 109 -12.99 -3.92 -18.39
C LEU A 109 -14.24 -3.04 -18.35
N GLN A 110 -15.40 -3.58 -18.73
CA GLN A 110 -16.68 -2.86 -18.66
C GLN A 110 -17.09 -2.52 -17.22
N LEU A 111 -16.79 -3.39 -16.25
CA LEU A 111 -17.03 -3.10 -14.83
C LEU A 111 -16.19 -1.91 -14.37
N LEU A 112 -14.89 -1.91 -14.71
CA LEU A 112 -13.97 -0.82 -14.38
C LEU A 112 -14.40 0.49 -15.03
N GLU A 113 -14.83 0.46 -16.29
CA GLU A 113 -15.36 1.64 -16.99
C GLU A 113 -16.59 2.21 -16.29
N LYS A 114 -17.57 1.37 -15.91
CA LYS A 114 -18.78 1.80 -15.15
C LYS A 114 -18.42 2.42 -13.79
N LYS A 115 -17.29 2.04 -13.21
CA LYS A 115 -16.76 2.61 -11.96
C LYS A 115 -15.93 3.88 -12.17
N GLY A 116 -15.74 4.32 -13.42
CA GLY A 116 -14.91 5.47 -13.79
C GLY A 116 -13.41 5.18 -13.74
N LEU A 117 -13.02 3.90 -13.81
CA LEU A 117 -11.65 3.41 -13.64
C LEU A 117 -11.16 2.65 -14.88
N ALA A 118 -11.62 3.05 -16.07
CA ALA A 118 -11.17 2.41 -17.32
C ALA A 118 -9.63 2.48 -17.44
N PRO A 119 -8.94 1.35 -17.62
CA PRO A 119 -7.49 1.33 -17.78
C PRO A 119 -7.08 1.96 -19.12
N LYS A 120 -6.12 2.88 -19.08
CA LYS A 120 -5.67 3.65 -20.27
C LYS A 120 -4.16 3.65 -20.43
N VAL A 121 -3.70 3.64 -21.69
CA VAL A 121 -2.31 3.84 -22.08
C VAL A 121 -2.24 4.96 -23.10
N GLN A 122 -1.61 6.09 -22.76
CA GLN A 122 -1.54 7.28 -23.63
C GLN A 122 -2.94 7.69 -24.15
N ASP A 123 -3.89 7.81 -23.23
CA ASP A 123 -5.30 8.18 -23.46
C ASP A 123 -6.15 7.19 -24.29
N ALA A 124 -5.57 6.08 -24.77
CA ALA A 124 -6.30 4.98 -25.38
C ALA A 124 -6.74 3.94 -24.33
N ASP A 125 -8.00 3.48 -24.41
CA ASP A 125 -8.52 2.42 -23.56
C ASP A 125 -7.82 1.09 -23.85
N VAL A 126 -7.46 0.36 -22.78
CA VAL A 126 -6.88 -0.97 -22.88
C VAL A 126 -7.96 -1.98 -23.24
N THR A 127 -7.72 -2.80 -24.27
CA THR A 127 -8.66 -3.84 -24.72
C THR A 127 -8.24 -5.25 -24.28
N GLN A 128 -9.13 -6.23 -24.43
CA GLN A 128 -8.79 -7.63 -24.17
C GLN A 128 -7.63 -8.14 -25.06
N GLU A 129 -7.53 -7.65 -26.30
CA GLU A 129 -6.46 -7.98 -27.24
C GLU A 129 -5.11 -7.46 -26.77
N ASP A 130 -5.06 -6.28 -26.14
CA ASP A 130 -3.84 -5.75 -25.54
C ASP A 130 -3.29 -6.68 -24.46
N LEU A 131 -4.19 -7.22 -23.63
CA LEU A 131 -3.86 -8.14 -22.54
C LEU A 131 -3.49 -9.55 -23.01
N ARG A 132 -3.88 -9.93 -24.23
CA ARG A 132 -3.52 -11.24 -24.84
C ARG A 132 -2.33 -11.15 -25.80
N CYS A 133 -1.76 -9.96 -25.97
CA CYS A 133 -0.73 -9.72 -26.97
C CYS A 133 0.58 -10.45 -26.62
N VAL A 134 1.18 -11.11 -27.63
CA VAL A 134 2.52 -11.70 -27.56
C VAL A 134 3.36 -11.10 -28.69
N PRO A 135 4.45 -10.36 -28.39
CA PRO A 135 5.05 -10.12 -27.07
C PRO A 135 4.19 -9.23 -26.16
N ILE A 136 4.39 -9.40 -24.84
CA ILE A 136 3.59 -8.75 -23.80
C ILE A 136 3.60 -7.22 -23.89
N ARG A 137 2.42 -6.60 -23.90
CA ARG A 137 2.26 -5.12 -23.86
C ARG A 137 2.29 -4.63 -22.41
N MET A 138 3.46 -4.63 -21.78
CA MET A 138 3.61 -4.34 -20.34
C MET A 138 2.85 -3.10 -19.84
N LYS A 139 2.82 -2.01 -20.62
CA LYS A 139 2.06 -0.79 -20.26
C LYS A 139 0.55 -1.05 -20.08
N ALA A 140 -0.05 -1.89 -20.92
CA ALA A 140 -1.46 -2.26 -20.82
C ALA A 140 -1.75 -3.07 -19.55
N HIS A 141 -0.88 -4.05 -19.25
CA HIS A 141 -0.98 -4.84 -18.02
C HIS A 141 -0.80 -3.97 -16.77
N LEU A 142 0.14 -3.02 -16.78
CA LEU A 142 0.31 -2.07 -15.68
C LEU A 142 -0.92 -1.18 -15.48
N ALA A 143 -1.50 -0.64 -16.55
CA ALA A 143 -2.71 0.16 -16.47
C ALA A 143 -3.90 -0.64 -15.91
N MET A 144 -4.03 -1.91 -16.30
CA MET A 144 -5.04 -2.82 -15.77
C MET A 144 -4.84 -3.10 -14.27
N ILE A 145 -3.60 -3.35 -13.84
CA ILE A 145 -3.29 -3.57 -12.42
C ILE A 145 -3.57 -2.31 -11.61
N ASP A 146 -3.20 -1.14 -12.14
CA ASP A 146 -3.45 0.14 -11.47
C ASP A 146 -4.94 0.40 -11.30
N ALA A 147 -5.76 0.14 -12.32
CA ALA A 147 -7.22 0.25 -12.22
C ALA A 147 -7.79 -0.68 -11.13
N LEU A 148 -7.31 -1.93 -11.04
CA LEU A 148 -7.71 -2.87 -9.99
C LEU A 148 -7.24 -2.44 -8.60
N MET A 149 -6.03 -1.91 -8.47
CA MET A 149 -5.50 -1.36 -7.23
C MET A 149 -6.35 -0.17 -6.76
N THR A 150 -6.68 0.75 -7.66
CA THR A 150 -7.53 1.91 -7.35
C THR A 150 -8.93 1.48 -6.96
N LEU A 151 -9.53 0.50 -7.65
CA LEU A 151 -10.82 -0.06 -7.26
C LEU A 151 -10.76 -0.63 -5.84
N ALA A 152 -9.76 -1.45 -5.53
CA ALA A 152 -9.59 -2.04 -4.21
C ALA A 152 -9.37 -0.98 -3.12
N ALA A 153 -8.54 0.03 -3.39
CA ALA A 153 -8.31 1.13 -2.45
C ALA A 153 -9.60 1.91 -2.18
N LYS A 154 -10.38 2.22 -3.22
CA LYS A 154 -11.67 2.89 -3.09
C LYS A 154 -12.64 2.07 -2.25
N GLU A 155 -12.79 0.78 -2.51
CA GLU A 155 -13.69 -0.09 -1.74
C GLU A 155 -13.31 -0.18 -0.26
N ILE A 156 -12.01 -0.27 0.05
CA ILE A 156 -11.53 -0.27 1.44
C ILE A 156 -11.85 1.06 2.13
N VAL A 157 -11.57 2.18 1.46
CA VAL A 157 -11.77 3.51 2.03
C VAL A 157 -13.26 3.83 2.20
N ASP A 158 -14.12 3.41 1.28
CA ASP A 158 -15.58 3.59 1.34
C ASP A 158 -16.20 2.90 2.58
N GLN A 159 -15.55 1.87 3.14
CA GLN A 159 -16.01 1.20 4.38
C GLN A 159 -15.70 2.00 5.64
N VAL A 160 -14.77 2.95 5.58
CA VAL A 160 -14.36 3.73 6.74
C VAL A 160 -15.23 4.98 6.83
N LYS A 161 -15.81 5.25 8.01
CA LYS A 161 -16.59 6.48 8.24
C LYS A 161 -15.69 7.71 8.17
N MET A 162 -16.01 8.63 7.26
CA MET A 162 -15.28 9.90 7.09
C MET A 162 -16.02 11.06 7.74
N ALA A 163 -15.26 12.04 8.23
CA ALA A 163 -15.77 13.38 8.48
C ALA A 163 -15.94 14.10 7.13
N ALA A 164 -17.00 14.88 6.95
CA ALA A 164 -17.27 15.57 5.69
C ALA A 164 -16.12 16.51 5.26
N GLU A 165 -15.32 16.99 6.22
CA GLU A 165 -14.15 17.83 5.95
C GLU A 165 -13.01 17.07 5.24
N ALA A 166 -12.96 15.73 5.35
CA ALA A 166 -11.89 14.91 4.79
C ALA A 166 -11.95 14.82 3.25
N GLU A 167 -13.13 14.91 2.65
CA GLU A 167 -13.31 14.80 1.19
C GLU A 167 -12.75 16.02 0.43
N GLN A 168 -12.60 17.16 1.11
CA GLN A 168 -12.19 18.44 0.52
C GLN A 168 -10.68 18.72 0.65
N ILE A 169 -9.90 17.76 1.18
CA ILE A 169 -8.48 17.94 1.45
C ILE A 169 -7.68 17.53 0.22
N GLY A 170 -7.58 18.43 -0.76
CA GLY A 170 -6.67 18.30 -1.90
C GLY A 170 -7.35 18.19 -3.27
N ALA A 171 -6.53 18.03 -4.30
CA ALA A 171 -6.96 17.91 -5.71
C ALA A 171 -7.05 16.46 -6.21
N GLY A 172 -6.79 15.48 -5.34
CA GLY A 172 -6.83 14.05 -5.66
C GLY A 172 -8.24 13.48 -5.70
N ALA A 173 -8.35 12.18 -5.98
CA ALA A 173 -9.61 11.47 -5.89
C ALA A 173 -10.12 11.47 -4.42
N PRO A 174 -11.45 11.42 -4.18
CA PRO A 174 -12.00 11.49 -2.82
C PRO A 174 -11.39 10.47 -1.83
N TRP A 175 -11.10 9.25 -2.31
CA TRP A 175 -10.48 8.21 -1.48
C TRP A 175 -9.01 8.51 -1.14
N GLU A 176 -8.28 9.19 -2.01
CA GLU A 176 -6.90 9.65 -1.76
C GLU A 176 -6.90 10.74 -0.69
N ASN A 177 -7.81 11.71 -0.81
CA ASN A 177 -7.98 12.79 0.16
C ASN A 177 -8.35 12.23 1.55
N ALA A 178 -9.22 11.23 1.61
CA ALA A 178 -9.59 10.54 2.84
C ALA A 178 -8.39 9.84 3.51
N LEU A 179 -7.55 9.14 2.74
CA LEU A 179 -6.31 8.53 3.27
C LEU A 179 -5.35 9.59 3.79
N LEU A 180 -5.15 10.68 3.05
CA LEU A 180 -4.31 11.80 3.47
C LEU A 180 -4.80 12.43 4.77
N PHE A 181 -6.12 12.61 4.93
CA PHE A 181 -6.71 13.08 6.18
C PHE A 181 -6.34 12.18 7.36
N TRP A 182 -6.52 10.87 7.24
CA TRP A 182 -6.19 9.92 8.32
C TRP A 182 -4.70 9.90 8.64
N VAL A 183 -3.84 9.92 7.62
CA VAL A 183 -2.38 9.99 7.81
C VAL A 183 -2.00 11.28 8.56
N ASN A 184 -2.55 12.43 8.16
CA ASN A 184 -2.30 13.70 8.83
C ASN A 184 -2.81 13.71 10.28
N ARG A 185 -4.00 13.15 10.51
CA ARG A 185 -4.58 13.03 11.85
C ARG A 185 -3.74 12.13 12.75
N LEU A 186 -3.25 11.01 12.24
CA LEU A 186 -2.38 10.09 12.96
C LEU A 186 -1.02 10.74 13.26
N ASN A 187 -0.42 11.43 12.29
CA ASN A 187 0.81 12.18 12.48
C ASN A 187 0.66 13.30 13.51
N GLN A 188 -0.47 14.00 13.52
CA GLN A 188 -0.77 15.00 14.55
C GLN A 188 -0.87 14.35 15.94
N LYS A 189 -1.59 13.24 16.06
CA LYS A 189 -1.72 12.51 17.33
C LYS A 189 -0.38 11.97 17.84
N LEU A 190 0.47 11.46 16.94
CA LEU A 190 1.83 11.05 17.32
C LEU A 190 2.66 12.21 17.86
N ARG A 191 2.59 13.39 17.21
CA ARG A 191 3.28 14.60 17.69
C ARG A 191 2.80 15.03 19.08
N GLU A 192 1.49 15.08 19.29
CA GLU A 192 0.89 15.42 20.59
C GLU A 192 1.38 14.47 21.70
N LEU A 193 1.42 13.15 21.43
CA LEU A 193 1.90 12.17 22.40
C LEU A 193 3.40 12.30 22.72
N THR A 194 4.23 12.58 21.71
CA THR A 194 5.68 12.79 21.93
C THR A 194 5.98 14.08 22.68
N GLU A 195 5.17 15.12 22.47
CA GLU A 195 5.31 16.40 23.19
C GLU A 195 4.83 16.29 24.65
N GLU A 196 3.78 15.49 24.92
CA GLU A 196 3.32 15.21 26.29
C GLU A 196 4.32 14.37 27.12
N GLU A 197 5.10 13.48 26.49
CA GLU A 197 6.19 12.74 27.17
C GLU A 197 7.42 13.60 27.48
N GLU A 198 7.60 14.73 26.79
CA GLU A 198 8.78 15.59 26.91
C GLU A 198 8.60 16.76 27.90
N GLU A 199 7.39 17.01 28.42
CA GLU A 199 7.19 17.98 29.52
C GLU A 199 7.79 17.44 30.84
N PRO A 200 8.84 18.06 31.42
CA PRO A 200 9.35 17.65 32.72
C PRO A 200 8.29 17.88 33.80
N PRO A 201 8.24 17.05 34.87
CA PRO A 201 7.24 17.20 35.93
C PRO A 201 7.34 18.62 36.52
N ARG A 202 6.24 19.38 36.43
CA ARG A 202 6.16 20.72 37.01
C ARG A 202 6.55 20.65 38.49
N PRO A 203 7.49 21.47 38.98
CA PRO A 203 7.78 21.52 40.40
C PRO A 203 6.50 21.95 41.12
N GLN A 204 5.97 21.05 41.95
CA GLN A 204 4.91 21.38 42.88
C GLN A 204 5.45 22.48 43.80
N THR A 205 5.02 23.72 43.59
CA THR A 205 5.18 24.76 44.61
C THR A 205 4.23 24.37 45.74
N CYS A 206 4.77 23.65 46.73
CA CYS A 206 4.11 23.41 47.99
C CYS A 206 3.87 24.76 48.67
N SER A 207 2.65 25.29 48.53
CA SER A 207 2.21 26.53 49.17
C SER A 207 1.61 26.28 50.56
N ASP A 208 1.94 25.18 51.24
CA ASP A 208 1.39 24.86 52.56
C ASP A 208 2.42 24.24 53.51
N CYS A 209 3.50 24.98 53.79
CA CYS A 209 4.36 24.69 54.94
C CYS A 209 4.72 25.98 55.71
N CYS A 210 4.02 26.16 56.83
CA CYS A 210 4.37 26.95 58.02
C CYS A 210 4.51 28.48 57.90
N VAL A 211 3.38 29.19 58.04
CA VAL A 211 3.34 30.47 58.78
C VAL A 211 2.99 30.21 60.24
N THR A 212 3.95 29.74 61.02
CA THR A 212 3.96 29.89 62.49
C THR A 212 5.39 29.99 63.00
N PHE A 213 6.04 31.12 62.72
CA PHE A 213 7.13 31.61 63.57
C PHE A 213 6.60 32.80 64.38
N LEU A 214 5.79 32.48 65.39
CA LEU A 214 5.47 33.39 66.48
C LEU A 214 6.65 33.39 67.46
N VAL A 215 7.27 34.55 67.55
CA VAL A 215 8.08 35.13 68.63
C VAL A 215 7.95 34.42 69.99
N TRP A 216 9.09 34.01 70.57
CA TRP A 216 9.27 33.95 72.03
C TRP A 216 10.57 34.69 72.42
N ARG A 217 10.46 35.45 73.52
CA ARG A 217 11.30 36.57 73.99
C ARG A 217 11.79 36.20 75.41
N PHE A 218 13.12 36.18 75.61
CA PHE A 218 13.89 36.38 76.87
C PHE A 218 13.85 35.28 77.97
N PRO A 219 14.81 35.24 78.94
CA PRO A 219 15.86 36.22 79.28
C PRO A 219 17.26 35.99 78.70
#